data_AF-A0A383ASA4-F1
#
_entry.id   AF-A0A383ASA4-F1
#
_cell.length_a   1.000
_cell.length_b   1.000
_cell.length_c   1.000
_cell.angle_alpha   90.00
_cell.angle_beta   90.00
_cell.angle_gamma   90.00
#
_symmetry.space_group_name_H-M   'P 1'
#
loop_
_entity.id
_entity.type
_entity.pdbx_description
1 polymer ?
#
loop_
_entity_poly.entity_id
_entity_poly.type
_entity_poly.pdbx_seq_one_letter_code
_entity_poly.pdbx_strand_id
1 'polypeptide(L)'
;MEQIRIGHSPDSDDAFMFYALAKKLIPTNGFEVVHVIEDIESLNKRALNSELEVTAISIHAYAYVSKDYALMPCGASIGDRYGPIVVSTSPIDLHDLSGKRIAI
;
A
#
# COMPACT_ATOMS: atom_id res chain seq x y z
N MET A 1 9.58 18.80 -17.29
CA MET A 1 9.52 17.96 -16.08
C MET A 1 8.99 16.62 -16.53
N GLU A 2 9.63 15.54 -16.11
CA GLU A 2 9.19 14.18 -16.43
C GLU A 2 8.04 13.82 -15.48
N GLN A 3 6.94 13.28 -15.99
CA GLN A 3 5.81 12.89 -15.16
C GLN A 3 6.02 11.50 -14.59
N ILE A 4 5.75 11.35 -13.30
CA ILE A 4 5.80 10.06 -12.60
C ILE A 4 4.49 9.85 -11.84
N ARG A 5 3.89 8.66 -11.98
CA ARG A 5 2.66 8.31 -11.27
C ARG A 5 3.02 7.55 -10.01
N ILE A 6 2.48 8.01 -8.89
CA ILE A 6 2.68 7.40 -7.57
C ILE A 6 1.32 6.91 -7.05
N GLY A 7 1.16 5.59 -7.00
CA GLY A 7 0.02 4.90 -6.39
C GLY A 7 0.16 4.86 -4.87
N HIS A 8 -0.84 5.31 -4.13
CA HIS A 8 -0.94 5.12 -2.68
C HIS A 8 -2.40 5.05 -2.22
N SER A 9 -2.64 4.55 -1.02
CA SER A 9 -4.00 4.42 -0.50
C SER A 9 -4.58 5.77 -0.06
N PRO A 10 -5.91 5.86 0.10
CA PRO A 10 -6.55 7.00 0.76
C PRO A 10 -6.43 6.97 2.29
N ASP A 11 -5.68 6.03 2.87
CA ASP A 11 -5.55 5.86 4.31
C ASP A 11 -4.77 7.02 4.96
N SER A 12 -5.01 7.25 6.25
CA SER A 12 -4.50 8.44 6.94
C SER A 12 -2.98 8.45 7.09
N ASP A 13 -2.34 7.29 7.21
CA ASP A 13 -0.90 7.13 7.25
C ASP A 13 -0.24 7.43 5.90
N ASP A 14 -0.83 6.96 4.80
CA ASP A 14 -0.38 7.32 3.44
C ASP A 14 -0.59 8.81 3.17
N ALA A 15 -1.74 9.37 3.56
CA ALA A 15 -2.01 10.80 3.42
C ALA A 15 -0.98 11.65 4.18
N PHE A 16 -0.58 11.21 5.37
CA PHE A 16 0.50 11.84 6.15
C PHE A 16 1.84 11.72 5.43
N MET A 17 2.20 10.52 4.97
CA MET A 17 3.48 10.23 4.31
C MET A 17 3.68 11.03 3.02
N PHE A 18 2.64 11.16 2.20
CA PHE A 18 2.70 11.82 0.89
C PHE A 18 2.33 13.31 0.91
N TYR A 19 1.95 13.88 2.07
CA TYR A 19 1.48 15.26 2.19
C TYR A 19 2.44 16.28 1.56
N ALA A 20 3.74 16.18 1.87
CA ALA A 20 4.73 17.13 1.39
C ALA A 20 4.90 17.07 -0.14
N LEU A 21 4.77 15.89 -0.74
CA LEU A 21 4.77 15.73 -2.21
C LEU A 21 3.51 16.34 -2.81
N ALA A 22 2.33 16.01 -2.27
CA ALA A 22 1.04 16.51 -2.76
C ALA A 22 0.90 18.04 -2.67
N LYS A 23 1.49 18.65 -1.63
CA LYS A 23 1.52 20.11 -1.44
C LYS A 23 2.74 20.81 -2.04
N LYS A 24 3.60 20.08 -2.75
CA LYS A 24 4.81 20.61 -3.41
C LYS A 24 5.74 21.35 -2.43
N LEU A 25 5.86 20.82 -1.21
CA LEU A 25 6.65 21.40 -0.12
C LEU A 25 8.10 20.91 -0.10
N ILE A 26 8.45 19.91 -0.91
CA ILE A 26 9.80 19.37 -1.04
C ILE A 26 10.22 19.35 -2.51
N PRO A 27 11.52 19.48 -2.81
CA PRO A 27 12.02 19.40 -4.18
C PRO A 27 11.85 18.00 -4.75
N THR A 28 11.35 17.91 -5.98
CA THR A 28 11.14 16.65 -6.73
C THR A 28 12.17 16.46 -7.85
N ASN A 29 13.22 17.30 -7.88
CA ASN A 29 14.39 17.17 -8.76
C ASN A 29 14.07 16.89 -10.24
N GLY A 30 13.08 17.59 -10.80
CA GLY A 30 12.73 17.51 -12.22
C GLY A 30 11.52 16.62 -12.53
N PHE A 31 10.98 15.91 -11.52
CA PHE A 31 9.75 15.13 -11.64
C PHE A 31 8.50 15.96 -11.31
N GLU A 32 7.45 15.77 -12.10
CA GLU A 32 6.09 16.17 -11.78
C GLU A 32 5.34 14.93 -11.26
N VAL A 33 4.94 14.96 -9.98
CA VAL A 33 4.26 13.84 -9.33
C VAL A 33 2.76 13.89 -9.63
N VAL A 34 2.24 12.80 -10.19
CA VAL A 34 0.81 12.55 -10.38
C VAL A 34 0.37 11.50 -9.37
N HIS A 35 -0.48 11.90 -8.42
CA HIS A 35 -0.99 11.01 -7.39
C HIS A 35 -2.12 10.13 -7.94
N VAL A 36 -2.03 8.83 -7.71
CA VAL A 36 -3.07 7.83 -8.03
C VAL A 36 -3.56 7.25 -6.70
N ILE A 37 -4.77 7.61 -6.30
CA ILE A 37 -5.32 7.27 -4.98
C ILE A 37 -6.35 6.15 -5.14
N GLU A 38 -5.99 4.94 -4.74
CA GLU A 38 -6.81 3.72 -4.87
C GLU A 38 -6.57 2.79 -3.66
N ASP A 39 -7.50 1.88 -3.37
CA ASP A 39 -7.30 0.92 -2.28
C ASP A 39 -6.10 -0.01 -2.54
N ILE A 40 -5.51 -0.54 -1.47
CA ILE A 40 -4.29 -1.34 -1.55
C ILE A 40 -4.44 -2.59 -2.42
N GLU A 41 -5.63 -3.20 -2.48
CA GLU A 41 -5.85 -4.39 -3.29
C GLU A 41 -6.00 -4.06 -4.79
N SER A 42 -6.59 -2.92 -5.12
CA SER A 42 -6.55 -2.37 -6.48
C SER A 42 -5.11 -2.09 -6.91
N LEU A 43 -4.29 -1.46 -6.06
CA LEU A 43 -2.87 -1.21 -6.35
C LEU A 43 -2.07 -2.52 -6.50
N ASN A 44 -2.31 -3.52 -5.65
CA ASN A 44 -1.70 -4.86 -5.78
C ASN A 44 -1.99 -5.48 -7.15
N LYS A 45 -3.24 -5.39 -7.64
CA LYS A 45 -3.63 -5.94 -8.95
C LYS A 45 -2.97 -5.19 -10.10
N ARG A 46 -2.88 -3.86 -10.03
CA ARG A 46 -2.24 -3.04 -11.05
C ARG A 46 -0.72 -3.26 -11.13
N ALA A 47 -0.09 -3.55 -9.99
CA ALA A 47 1.33 -3.90 -9.94
C ALA A 47 1.64 -5.18 -10.74
N LEU A 48 0.71 -6.14 -10.85
CA LEU A 48 0.89 -7.34 -11.68
C LEU A 48 1.11 -7.02 -13.17
N ASN A 49 0.62 -5.87 -13.62
CA ASN A 49 0.73 -5.38 -14.99
C ASN A 49 1.78 -4.26 -15.15
N SER A 50 2.56 -3.97 -14.10
CA SER A 50 3.54 -2.89 -14.07
C SER A 50 2.98 -1.51 -14.48
N GLU A 51 1.74 -1.21 -14.10
CA GLU A 51 0.99 -0.06 -14.62
C GLU A 51 1.49 1.30 -14.13
N LEU A 52 2.13 1.36 -12.96
CA LEU A 52 2.56 2.60 -12.28
C LEU A 52 4.07 2.59 -12.08
N GLU A 53 4.72 3.75 -12.22
CA GLU A 53 6.16 3.89 -12.00
C GLU A 53 6.55 3.68 -10.53
N VAL A 54 5.70 4.14 -9.61
CA VAL A 54 5.82 3.90 -8.16
C VAL A 54 4.45 3.53 -7.61
N THR A 55 4.36 2.52 -6.76
CA THR A 55 3.10 2.13 -6.12
C THR A 55 3.33 1.61 -4.71
N ALA A 56 2.46 1.98 -3.77
CA ALA A 56 2.26 1.23 -2.54
C ALA A 56 1.83 -0.19 -2.91
N ILE A 57 2.30 -1.16 -2.13
CA ILE A 57 2.08 -2.58 -2.39
C ILE A 57 2.15 -3.35 -1.08
N SER A 58 1.27 -4.34 -0.93
CA SER A 58 1.41 -5.31 0.15
C SER A 58 2.69 -6.12 -0.02
N ILE A 59 3.48 -6.32 1.03
CA ILE A 59 4.74 -7.09 0.94
C ILE A 59 4.51 -8.53 0.41
N HIS A 60 3.34 -9.10 0.68
CA HIS A 60 2.89 -10.35 0.09
C HIS A 60 2.81 -10.26 -1.45
N ALA A 61 2.16 -9.21 -1.98
CA ALA A 61 2.02 -9.00 -3.42
C ALA A 61 3.37 -8.69 -4.10
N TYR A 62 4.28 -7.99 -3.41
CA TYR A 62 5.62 -7.69 -3.92
C TYR A 62 6.40 -8.95 -4.34
N ALA A 63 6.26 -10.06 -3.61
CA ALA A 63 6.92 -11.32 -3.96
C ALA A 63 6.65 -11.78 -5.41
N TYR A 64 5.46 -11.47 -5.94
CA TYR A 64 5.03 -11.86 -7.28
C TYR A 64 5.47 -10.89 -8.38
N VAL A 65 5.86 -9.66 -8.03
CA VAL A 65 6.23 -8.60 -8.99
C VAL A 65 7.68 -8.13 -8.83
N SER A 66 8.47 -8.85 -8.01
CA SER A 66 9.87 -8.52 -7.70
C SER A 66 10.82 -8.49 -8.89
N LYS A 67 10.42 -9.05 -10.04
CA LYS A 67 11.16 -8.97 -11.30
C LYS A 67 11.01 -7.61 -12.01
N ASP A 68 9.89 -6.93 -11.79
CA ASP A 68 9.53 -5.68 -12.47
C ASP A 68 9.69 -4.46 -11.54
N TYR A 69 9.63 -4.68 -10.22
CA TYR A 69 9.73 -3.65 -9.21
C TYR A 69 10.86 -3.88 -8.21
N ALA A 70 11.48 -2.78 -7.79
CA ALA A 70 12.40 -2.73 -6.65
C ALA A 70 11.71 -2.09 -5.43
N LEU A 71 12.02 -2.57 -4.23
CA LEU A 71 11.57 -1.93 -2.98
C LEU A 71 12.38 -0.67 -2.71
N MET A 72 11.68 0.40 -2.35
CA MET A 72 12.31 1.63 -1.89
C MET A 72 12.79 1.47 -0.44
N PRO A 73 13.89 2.15 -0.04
CA PRO A 73 14.38 2.13 1.33
C PRO A 73 13.53 2.99 2.29
N CYS A 74 12.43 3.57 1.82
CA CYS A 74 11.52 4.41 2.58
C CYS A 74 10.06 4.11 2.19
N GLY A 75 9.12 4.58 3.01
CA GLY A 75 7.69 4.51 2.76
C GLY A 75 7.01 3.19 3.14
N ALA A 76 7.76 2.23 3.69
CA ALA A 76 7.16 1.00 4.20
C ALA A 76 6.43 1.24 5.53
N SER A 77 5.24 0.63 5.68
CA SER A 77 4.55 0.48 6.96
C SER A 77 4.94 -0.86 7.59
N ILE A 78 5.54 -0.81 8.78
CA ILE A 78 6.06 -2.00 9.49
C ILE A 78 5.48 -2.03 10.90
N GLY A 79 4.79 -3.12 11.23
CA GLY A 79 4.33 -3.37 12.59
C GLY A 79 5.44 -3.92 13.48
N ASP A 80 5.71 -3.25 14.61
CA ASP A 80 6.49 -3.81 15.73
C ASP A 80 5.53 -4.10 16.89
N ARG A 81 5.29 -5.38 17.19
CA ARG A 81 4.35 -5.84 18.22
C ARG A 81 2.88 -5.44 18.01
N TYR A 82 2.51 -5.07 16.78
CA TYR A 82 1.12 -4.87 16.34
C TYR A 82 0.95 -5.30 14.87
N GLY A 83 -0.30 -5.50 14.44
CA GLY A 83 -0.63 -5.87 13.07
C GLY A 83 -2.13 -6.13 12.88
N PRO A 84 -2.53 -6.64 11.70
CA PRO A 84 -3.91 -7.03 11.44
C PRO A 84 -4.42 -8.03 12.48
N ILE A 85 -5.67 -7.85 12.90
CA ILE A 85 -6.35 -8.73 13.86
C ILE A 85 -7.68 -9.23 13.28
N VAL A 86 -8.09 -10.41 13.70
CA VAL A 86 -9.44 -10.94 13.42
C VAL A 86 -10.35 -10.54 14.58
N VAL A 87 -11.50 -9.94 14.26
CA VAL A 87 -12.53 -9.56 15.22
C VAL A 87 -13.86 -10.24 14.90
N SER A 88 -14.71 -10.43 15.91
CA SER A 88 -16.01 -11.07 15.79
C SER A 88 -17.08 -10.22 16.51
N THR A 89 -18.32 -10.30 16.04
CA THR A 89 -19.47 -9.64 16.68
C THR A 89 -19.94 -10.36 17.95
N SER A 90 -19.47 -11.58 18.18
CA SER A 90 -19.69 -12.36 19.40
C SER A 90 -18.41 -13.07 19.85
N PRO A 91 -18.26 -13.38 21.15
CA PRO A 91 -17.15 -14.18 21.64
C PRO A 91 -17.05 -15.51 20.88
N ILE A 92 -15.85 -15.80 20.38
CA ILE A 92 -15.54 -17.05 19.70
C ILE A 92 -14.16 -17.51 20.19
N ASP A 93 -14.03 -18.80 20.50
CA ASP A 93 -12.73 -19.39 20.76
C ASP A 93 -11.94 -19.45 19.44
N LEU A 94 -10.64 -19.19 19.49
CA LEU A 94 -9.76 -19.27 18.32
C LEU A 94 -9.82 -20.66 17.67
N HIS A 95 -10.00 -21.72 18.47
CA HIS A 95 -10.12 -23.09 17.96
C HIS A 95 -11.41 -23.33 17.16
N ASP A 96 -12.44 -22.50 17.36
CA ASP A 96 -13.73 -22.59 16.69
C ASP A 96 -13.84 -21.70 15.44
N LEU A 97 -12.75 -21.03 15.05
CA LEU A 97 -12.70 -20.22 13.82
C LEU A 97 -12.81 -21.06 12.55
N SER A 98 -12.37 -22.33 12.60
CA SER A 98 -12.42 -23.22 11.43
C SER A 98 -13.84 -23.41 10.92
N GLY A 99 -14.01 -23.32 9.60
CA GLY A 99 -15.32 -23.43 8.93
C GLY A 99 -16.24 -22.22 9.11
N LYS A 100 -15.82 -21.17 9.83
CA LYS A 100 -16.54 -19.89 9.85
C LYS A 100 -16.25 -19.09 8.58
N ARG A 101 -17.21 -18.25 8.21
CA ARG A 101 -17.05 -17.30 7.10
C ARG A 101 -16.35 -16.06 7.64
N ILE A 102 -15.21 -15.71 7.04
CA ILE A 102 -14.41 -14.54 7.39
C ILE A 102 -14.45 -13.58 6.21
N ALA A 103 -14.77 -12.31 6.47
CA ALA A 103 -14.64 -11.25 5.47
C ALA A 103 -13.16 -10.88 5.37
N ILE A 104 -12.64 -10.83 4.14
CA ILE A 104 -11.29 -10.38 3.79
C ILE A 104 -11.38 -9.29 2.73
#